data_AF-A0A059ZXJ4-F1
#
_entry.id   AF-A0A059ZXJ4-F1
#
_cell.length_a   1.000
_cell.length_b   1.000
_cell.length_c   1.000
_cell.angle_alpha   90.00
_cell.angle_beta   90.00
_cell.angle_gamma   90.00
#
_symmetry.space_group_name_H-M   'P 1'
#
loop_
_entity.id
_entity.type
_entity.pdbx_description
1 polymer ?
#
loop_
_entity_poly.entity_id
_entity_poly.type
_entity_poly.pdbx_seq_one_letter_code
_entity_poly.pdbx_strand_id
1 'polypeptide(L)'
;MTYAELIQFLDTHLGYTLTSGRDLDALLAEAKAGKMEDPLAQEILVAIYSGNACDGIAAPVDRARSFDGLAALRLRSQADDSDPALFRKVLKLSETLDRAFDEEVIRQKAAQTH
;
A
#
# COMPACT_ATOMS: atom_id res chain seq x y z
N MET A 1 -1.57 -3.23 -12.99
CA MET A 1 -1.69 -2.12 -12.02
C MET A 1 -0.31 -1.55 -11.67
N THR A 2 -0.24 -0.23 -11.57
CA THR A 2 0.94 0.56 -11.17
C THR A 2 0.92 0.89 -9.67
N TYR A 3 2.04 1.38 -9.14
CA TYR A 3 2.12 1.85 -7.76
C TYR A 3 1.09 2.95 -7.47
N ALA A 4 0.97 3.96 -8.35
CA ALA A 4 0.00 5.04 -8.19
C ALA A 4 -1.45 4.54 -8.14
N GLU A 5 -1.82 3.63 -9.04
CA GLU A 5 -3.16 3.02 -9.05
C GLU A 5 -3.44 2.23 -7.77
N LEU A 6 -2.44 1.49 -7.28
CA LEU A 6 -2.57 0.76 -6.03
C LEU A 6 -2.78 1.70 -4.83
N ILE A 7 -1.95 2.75 -4.69
CA ILE A 7 -2.09 3.70 -3.57
C ILE A 7 -3.44 4.41 -3.62
N GLN A 8 -3.89 4.82 -4.81
CA GLN A 8 -5.20 5.43 -4.98
C GLN A 8 -6.33 4.47 -4.56
N PHE A 9 -6.22 3.20 -4.92
CA PHE A 9 -7.18 2.17 -4.51
C PHE A 9 -7.20 2.02 -2.98
N LEU A 10 -6.02 1.89 -2.36
CA LEU A 10 -5.90 1.76 -0.91
C LEU A 10 -6.49 2.97 -0.19
N ASP A 11 -6.13 4.19 -0.58
CA ASP A 11 -6.61 5.44 0.03
C ASP A 11 -8.15 5.56 -0.02
N THR A 12 -8.76 5.03 -1.07
CA THR A 12 -10.22 5.02 -1.26
C THR A 12 -10.93 3.98 -0.36
N HIS A 13 -10.26 2.89 0.00
CA HIS A 13 -10.90 1.71 0.62
C HIS A 13 -10.47 1.40 2.07
N LEU A 14 -9.40 2.01 2.56
CA LEU A 14 -8.83 1.75 3.88
C LEU A 14 -9.65 2.34 5.04
N GLY A 15 -10.43 3.40 4.78
CA GLY A 15 -11.14 4.15 5.83
C GLY A 15 -10.23 5.00 6.72
N TYR A 16 -8.93 5.01 6.42
CA TYR A 16 -7.94 5.99 6.90
C TYR A 16 -7.10 6.42 5.71
N THR A 17 -6.45 7.56 5.87
CA THR A 17 -5.85 8.29 4.78
C THR A 17 -4.36 8.00 4.68
N LEU A 18 -3.89 7.64 3.48
CA LEU A 18 -2.48 7.52 3.12
C LEU A 18 -1.96 8.80 2.47
N THR A 19 -2.76 9.43 1.60
CA THR A 19 -2.28 10.58 0.79
C THR A 19 -2.76 11.93 1.27
N SER A 20 -3.88 11.98 1.96
CA SER A 20 -4.59 13.21 2.35
C SER A 20 -4.94 14.09 1.15
N GLY A 21 -5.18 13.46 -0.02
CA GLY A 21 -5.46 14.15 -1.27
C GLY A 21 -4.26 14.91 -1.83
N ARG A 22 -3.06 14.66 -1.31
CA ARG A 22 -1.81 15.27 -1.78
C ARG A 22 -1.27 14.53 -3.00
N ASP A 23 -0.43 15.24 -3.74
CA ASP A 23 0.33 14.65 -4.86
C ASP A 23 1.23 13.50 -4.38
N LEU A 24 1.13 12.35 -5.06
CA LEU A 24 1.79 11.12 -4.63
C LEU A 24 3.31 11.16 -4.81
N ASP A 25 3.81 11.82 -5.86
CA ASP A 25 5.25 11.95 -6.08
C ASP A 25 5.91 12.78 -4.98
N ALA A 26 5.32 13.94 -4.66
CA ALA A 26 5.77 14.80 -3.57
C ALA A 26 5.69 14.08 -2.22
N LEU A 27 4.59 13.37 -1.97
CA LEU A 27 4.38 12.62 -0.74
C LEU A 27 5.39 11.48 -0.59
N LEU A 28 5.67 10.74 -1.65
CA LEU A 28 6.66 9.66 -1.63
C LEU A 28 8.07 10.20 -1.37
N ALA A 29 8.42 11.37 -1.93
CA ALA A 29 9.69 12.02 -1.64
C ALA A 29 9.80 12.41 -0.15
N GLU A 30 8.74 12.95 0.44
CA GLU A 30 8.67 13.23 1.88
C GLU A 30 8.74 11.96 2.73
N ALA A 31 8.05 10.90 2.31
CA ALA A 31 8.02 9.61 2.99
C ALA A 31 9.43 9.00 3.06
N LYS A 32 10.13 8.98 1.93
CA LYS A 32 11.53 8.53 1.83
C LYS A 32 12.49 9.39 2.65
N ALA A 33 12.18 10.67 2.83
CA ALA A 33 12.96 11.58 3.66
C ALA A 33 12.62 11.49 5.16
N GLY A 34 11.62 10.69 5.56
CA GLY A 34 11.21 10.54 6.96
C GLY A 34 10.46 11.75 7.52
N LYS A 35 9.77 12.53 6.67
CA LYS A 35 9.18 13.83 7.03
C LYS A 35 7.65 13.83 7.13
N MET A 36 7.00 12.69 6.97
CA MET A 36 5.55 12.61 7.09
C MET A 36 5.11 12.66 8.56
N GLU A 37 3.99 13.33 8.81
CA GLU A 37 3.38 13.41 10.14
C GLU A 37 2.80 12.07 10.59
N ASP A 38 2.18 11.31 9.68
CA ASP A 38 1.67 9.96 9.96
C ASP A 38 2.76 8.91 9.68
N PRO A 39 3.34 8.27 10.72
CA PRO A 39 4.41 7.30 10.55
C PRO A 39 3.92 6.01 9.89
N LEU A 40 2.65 5.63 10.07
CA LEU A 40 2.08 4.43 9.47
C LEU A 40 1.91 4.64 7.96
N ALA A 41 1.34 5.78 7.56
CA ALA A 41 1.22 6.12 6.14
C ALA A 41 2.60 6.17 5.46
N GLN A 42 3.59 6.78 6.12
CA GLN A 42 4.98 6.80 5.65
C GLN A 42 5.53 5.40 5.41
N GLU A 43 5.42 4.53 6.41
CA GLU A 43 5.94 3.16 6.32
C GLU A 43 5.25 2.37 5.22
N ILE A 44 3.92 2.48 5.07
CA ILE A 44 3.16 1.80 4.03
C ILE A 44 3.64 2.21 2.63
N LEU A 45 3.75 3.52 2.38
CA LEU A 45 4.18 4.05 1.08
C LEU A 45 5.60 3.56 0.73
N VAL A 46 6.54 3.69 1.67
CA VAL A 46 7.93 3.27 1.46
C VAL A 46 8.06 1.76 1.32
N ALA A 47 7.33 0.98 2.12
CA ALA A 47 7.39 -0.47 2.12
C ALA A 47 6.88 -1.07 0.80
N ILE A 48 5.73 -0.62 0.30
CA ILE A 48 5.19 -1.11 -0.98
C ILE A 48 6.10 -0.69 -2.12
N TYR A 49 6.55 0.57 -2.15
CA TYR A 49 7.43 1.08 -3.19
C TYR A 49 8.76 0.31 -3.26
N SER A 50 9.39 0.11 -2.09
CA SER A 50 10.69 -0.57 -2.01
C SER A 50 10.56 -2.07 -2.24
N GLY A 51 9.50 -2.72 -1.72
CA GLY A 51 9.24 -4.14 -1.90
C GLY A 51 9.07 -4.53 -3.38
N ASN A 52 8.47 -3.65 -4.18
CA ASN A 52 8.33 -3.83 -5.62
C ASN A 52 9.55 -3.39 -6.44
N ALA A 53 10.57 -2.79 -5.80
CA ALA A 53 11.71 -2.15 -6.45
C ALA A 53 11.28 -1.11 -7.51
N CYS A 54 10.28 -0.30 -7.18
CA CYS A 54 9.78 0.74 -8.06
C CYS A 54 10.86 1.81 -8.35
N ASP A 55 10.88 2.31 -9.58
CA ASP A 55 11.72 3.43 -10.03
C ASP A 55 10.94 4.74 -10.23
N GLY A 56 9.62 4.70 -10.07
CA GLY A 56 8.70 5.84 -10.13
C GLY A 56 7.26 5.42 -9.78
N ILE A 57 6.33 6.38 -9.68
CA ILE A 57 4.93 6.08 -9.29
C ILE A 57 4.15 5.30 -10.37
N ALA A 58 4.61 5.34 -11.63
CA ALA A 58 4.04 4.54 -12.72
C ALA A 58 4.63 3.12 -12.80
N ALA A 59 5.59 2.77 -11.93
CA ALA A 59 6.20 1.44 -11.93
C ALA A 59 5.14 0.36 -11.64
N PRO A 60 5.21 -0.80 -12.32
CA PRO A 60 4.30 -1.91 -12.05
C PRO A 60 4.51 -2.46 -10.63
N VAL A 61 3.42 -2.93 -10.03
CA VAL A 61 3.45 -3.62 -8.73
C VAL A 61 2.80 -4.99 -8.84
N ASP A 62 3.28 -5.94 -8.05
CA ASP A 62 2.69 -7.26 -7.95
C ASP A 62 2.32 -7.62 -6.51
N ARG A 63 1.43 -8.61 -6.38
CA ARG A 63 0.86 -9.02 -5.09
C ARG A 63 1.94 -9.48 -4.12
N ALA A 64 2.82 -10.39 -4.56
CA ALA A 64 3.78 -11.03 -3.68
C ALA A 64 4.77 -10.01 -3.10
N ARG A 65 5.36 -9.19 -3.97
CA ARG A 65 6.32 -8.15 -3.56
C ARG A 65 5.71 -7.08 -2.67
N SER A 66 4.44 -6.73 -2.90
CA SER A 66 3.73 -5.77 -2.04
C SER A 66 3.51 -6.33 -0.64
N PHE A 67 3.18 -7.62 -0.50
CA PHE A 67 3.06 -8.28 0.80
C PHE A 67 4.42 -8.48 1.48
N ASP A 68 5.46 -8.83 0.72
CA ASP A 68 6.81 -8.99 1.23
C ASP A 68 7.35 -7.68 1.80
N GLY A 69 7.15 -6.56 1.08
CA GLY A 69 7.51 -5.24 1.57
C GLY A 69 6.85 -4.87 2.90
N LEU A 70 5.59 -5.30 3.09
CA LEU A 70 4.82 -5.03 4.31
C LEU A 70 5.04 -6.09 5.43
N ALA A 71 5.86 -7.11 5.21
CA ALA A 71 5.98 -8.24 6.14
C ALA A 71 6.37 -7.80 7.56
N ALA A 72 7.32 -6.88 7.69
CA ALA A 72 7.76 -6.37 8.99
C ALA A 72 6.65 -5.62 9.74
N LEU A 73 5.90 -4.76 9.04
CA LEU A 73 4.74 -4.05 9.60
C LEU A 73 3.67 -5.03 10.07
N ARG A 74 3.36 -6.04 9.24
CA ARG A 74 2.36 -7.07 9.56
C ARG A 74 2.76 -7.86 10.80
N LEU A 75 3.99 -8.35 10.87
CA LEU A 75 4.50 -9.07 12.05
C LEU A 75 4.44 -8.19 13.30
N ARG A 76 4.91 -6.95 13.23
CA ARG A 76 4.91 -6.02 14.36
C ARG A 76 3.50 -5.69 14.86
N SER A 77 2.53 -5.56 13.95
CA SER A 77 1.13 -5.29 14.30
C SER A 77 0.40 -6.46 14.95
N GLN A 78 0.99 -7.66 14.93
CA GLN A 78 0.40 -8.89 15.47
C GLN A 78 1.08 -9.36 16.76
N ALA A 79 2.08 -8.62 17.25
CA ALA A 79 2.73 -8.94 18.51
C ALA A 79 1.73 -8.83 19.68
N ASP A 80 1.92 -9.64 20.73
CA ASP A 80 1.01 -9.73 21.88
C ASP A 80 0.81 -8.39 22.61
N ASP A 81 1.79 -7.49 22.54
CA ASP A 81 1.79 -6.16 23.14
C ASP A 81 1.46 -5.02 22.15
N SER A 82 1.05 -5.37 20.92
CA SER A 82 0.74 -4.38 19.90
C SER A 82 -0.53 -3.58 20.20
N ASP A 83 -0.54 -2.32 19.78
CA ASP A 83 -1.74 -1.47 19.86
C ASP A 83 -2.89 -2.08 19.04
N PRO A 84 -4.06 -2.38 19.63
CA PRO A 84 -5.22 -2.90 18.90
C PRO A 84 -5.67 -2.01 17.74
N ALA A 85 -5.45 -0.70 17.81
CA ALA A 85 -5.75 0.21 16.71
C ALA A 85 -4.81 -0.02 15.52
N LEU A 86 -3.51 -0.23 15.77
CA LEU A 86 -2.53 -0.57 14.74
C LEU A 86 -2.86 -1.91 14.09
N PHE A 87 -3.15 -2.94 14.89
CA PHE A 87 -3.57 -4.25 14.39
C PHE A 87 -4.75 -4.13 13.41
N ARG A 88 -5.81 -3.41 13.79
CA ARG A 88 -6.99 -3.23 12.93
C ARG A 88 -6.66 -2.51 11.62
N LYS A 89 -5.81 -1.47 11.67
CA LYS A 89 -5.40 -0.73 10.47
C LYS A 89 -4.60 -1.61 9.50
N VAL A 90 -3.68 -2.42 10.02
CA VAL A 90 -2.81 -3.30 9.21
C VAL A 90 -3.56 -4.54 8.71
N LEU A 91 -4.51 -5.07 9.49
CA LEU A 91 -5.44 -6.10 9.03
C LEU A 91 -6.25 -5.57 7.84
N LYS A 92 -6.88 -4.40 7.99
CA LYS A 92 -7.64 -3.75 6.92
C LYS A 92 -6.79 -3.46 5.69
N LEU A 93 -5.53 -3.05 5.87
CA LEU A 93 -4.56 -2.89 4.79
C LEU A 93 -4.34 -4.19 4.03
N SER A 94 -4.10 -5.29 4.73
CA SER A 94 -3.86 -6.59 4.12
C SER A 94 -5.06 -7.06 3.29
N GLU A 95 -6.27 -6.94 3.83
CA GLU A 95 -7.52 -7.28 3.14
C GLU A 95 -7.75 -6.41 1.90
N THR A 96 -7.50 -5.11 2.03
CA THR A 96 -7.73 -4.15 0.94
C THR A 96 -6.69 -4.31 -0.17
N LEU A 97 -5.44 -4.60 0.18
CA LEU A 97 -4.37 -4.90 -0.76
C LEU A 97 -4.68 -6.16 -1.57
N ASP A 98 -5.11 -7.24 -0.92
CA ASP A 98 -5.46 -8.49 -1.59
C ASP A 98 -6.60 -8.26 -2.60
N ARG A 99 -7.65 -7.56 -2.15
CA ARG A 99 -8.79 -7.15 -2.97
C ARG A 99 -8.36 -6.32 -4.20
N ALA A 100 -7.44 -5.37 -4.05
CA ALA A 100 -6.97 -4.54 -5.15
C ALA A 100 -6.40 -5.40 -6.29
N PHE A 101 -5.61 -6.41 -5.95
CA PHE A 101 -5.04 -7.34 -6.92
C PHE A 101 -6.08 -8.33 -7.49
N ASP A 102 -7.08 -8.75 -6.71
CA ASP A 102 -8.17 -9.59 -7.24
C ASP A 102 -8.97 -8.84 -8.31
N GLU A 103 -9.32 -7.58 -8.04
CA GLU A 103 -10.05 -6.73 -8.98
C GLU A 103 -9.23 -6.46 -10.27
N GLU A 104 -7.91 -6.28 -10.14
CA GLU A 104 -7.02 -6.15 -11.29
C GLU A 104 -6.98 -7.43 -12.14
N VAL A 105 -6.91 -8.60 -11.53
CA VAL A 105 -6.95 -9.88 -12.27
C VAL A 105 -8.29 -10.05 -13.00
N ILE A 106 -9.41 -9.69 -12.37
CA ILE A 106 -10.74 -9.71 -13.01
C ILE A 106 -10.77 -8.76 -14.21
N ARG A 107 -10.24 -7.54 -14.05
CA ARG A 107 -10.17 -6.53 -15.13
C ARG A 107 -9.34 -7.02 -16.31
N GLN A 108 -8.19 -7.63 -16.05
CA GLN A 108 -7.32 -8.19 -17.09
C GLN A 108 -8.00 -9.33 -17.85
N LYS A 109 -8.71 -10.23 -17.16
CA LYS A 109 -9.47 -11.31 -17.80
C LYS A 109 -10.61 -10.78 -18.67
N ALA A 110 -11.33 -9.77 -18.19
CA ALA A 110 -12.40 -9.13 -18.96
C ALA A 110 -11.87 -8.48 -20.26
N ALA A 111 -10.72 -7.81 -20.19
CA ALA A 111 -10.07 -7.19 -21.34
C ALA A 111 -9.57 -8.20 -22.38
N GLN A 112 -9.26 -9.44 -21.99
CA GLN A 112 -8.81 -10.51 -22.90
C GLN A 112 -9.95 -11.23 -23.63
N THR A 113 -11.20 -10.96 -23.24
CA THR A 113 -12.40 -11.63 -23.81
C THR A 113 -13.07 -10.77 -24.90
N HIS A 114 -12.48 -9.63 -25.25
CA HIS A 114 -12.90 -8.71 -26.31
C HIS A 114 -11.83 -8.61 -27.41
#